data_AF-A0A3C0CJ97-F1
#
_entry.id   AF-A0A3C0CJ97-F1
#
_cell.length_a   1.000
_cell.length_b   1.000
_cell.length_c   1.000
_cell.angle_alpha   90.00
_cell.angle_beta   90.00
_cell.angle_gamma   90.00
#
_symmetry.space_group_name_H-M   'P 1'
#
loop_
_entity.id
_entity.type
_entity.pdbx_description
1 polymer ?
#
loop_
_entity_poly.entity_id
_entity_poly.type
_entity_poly.pdbx_seq_one_letter_code
_entity_poly.pdbx_strand_id
1 'polypeptide(L)'
;IENLKLRQAGAIAGPEQAVAEKELHAVLSESIEHLDDREKTVIALYYKEQLKIKEISAVLGISDSRVSQIHSSALRKLKKSLERYLNQ
;
A
#
# COMPACT_ATOMS: atom_id res chain seq x y z
N ILE A 1 -12.76 15.21 10.90
CA ILE A 1 -11.86 14.88 9.77
C ILE A 1 -12.75 14.78 8.53
N GLU A 2 -13.12 15.95 8.00
CA GLU A 2 -14.17 16.13 7.00
C GLU A 2 -13.56 16.79 5.76
N ASN A 3 -12.49 16.18 5.23
CA ASN A 3 -11.74 16.75 4.11
C ASN A 3 -11.26 15.70 3.10
N LEU A 4 -12.03 14.61 2.92
CA LEU A 4 -11.81 13.66 1.82
C LEU A 4 -13.04 13.46 0.91
N LYS A 5 -14.12 14.22 1.10
CA LYS A 5 -15.33 14.14 0.25
C LYS A 5 -15.35 15.11 -0.95
N LEU A 6 -14.24 15.74 -1.34
CA LEU A 6 -14.24 16.79 -2.38
C LEU A 6 -13.34 16.56 -3.60
N ARG A 7 -13.08 15.31 -4.00
CA ARG A 7 -12.50 15.02 -5.33
C ARG A 7 -13.24 13.92 -6.09
N GLN A 8 -14.57 13.87 -5.98
CA GLN A 8 -15.40 13.41 -7.09
C GLN A 8 -15.87 14.64 -7.87
N ALA A 9 -15.02 15.12 -8.77
CA ALA A 9 -15.47 15.78 -9.97
C ALA A 9 -15.00 14.88 -11.10
N GLY A 10 -15.93 14.20 -11.75
CA GLY A 10 -15.68 13.41 -12.95
C GLY A 10 -15.22 14.31 -14.09
N ALA A 11 -13.95 14.71 -14.05
CA ALA A 11 -13.22 14.96 -15.28
C ALA A 11 -12.96 13.58 -15.86
N ILE A 12 -13.39 13.35 -17.10
CA ILE A 12 -12.88 12.25 -17.90
C ILE A 12 -11.36 12.40 -17.83
N ALA A 13 -10.70 11.55 -17.03
CA ALA A 13 -9.25 11.44 -17.05
C ALA A 13 -8.90 11.22 -18.51
N GLY A 14 -8.12 12.14 -19.10
CA GLY A 14 -7.73 12.03 -20.50
C GLY A 14 -7.16 10.63 -20.77
N PRO A 15 -7.21 10.13 -22.01
CA PRO A 15 -6.76 8.77 -22.33
C PRO A 15 -5.36 8.47 -21.78
N GLU A 16 -4.47 9.45 -21.78
CA GLU A 16 -3.14 9.39 -21.14
C GLU A 16 -3.21 9.15 -19.63
N GLN A 17 -4.01 9.94 -18.90
CA GLN A 17 -4.16 9.83 -17.46
C GLN A 17 -4.75 8.47 -17.05
N ALA A 18 -5.73 7.97 -17.81
CA ALA A 18 -6.34 6.66 -17.55
C ALA A 18 -5.36 5.49 -17.80
N VAL A 19 -4.46 5.63 -18.77
CA VAL A 19 -3.37 4.67 -19.01
C VAL A 19 -2.35 4.74 -17.88
N ALA A 20 -1.89 5.93 -17.51
CA ALA A 20 -0.94 6.13 -16.41
C ALA A 20 -1.46 5.57 -15.08
N GLU A 21 -2.76 5.72 -14.78
CA GLU A 21 -3.37 5.14 -13.59
C GLU A 21 -3.36 3.61 -13.62
N LYS A 22 -3.67 3.00 -14.77
CA LYS A 22 -3.63 1.54 -14.94
C LYS A 22 -2.22 0.99 -14.78
N GLU A 23 -1.23 1.66 -15.36
CA GLU A 23 0.18 1.29 -15.23
C GLU A 23 0.66 1.39 -13.79
N LEU A 24 0.34 2.50 -13.11
CA LEU A 24 0.67 2.68 -11.70
C LEU A 24 0.05 1.58 -10.83
N HIS A 25 -1.21 1.23 -11.09
CA HIS A 25 -1.89 0.13 -10.40
C HIS A 25 -1.22 -1.23 -10.68
N ALA A 26 -0.80 -1.48 -11.92
CA ALA A 26 -0.08 -2.70 -12.30
C ALA A 26 1.26 -2.81 -11.58
N VAL A 27 2.05 -1.72 -11.57
CA VAL A 27 3.34 -1.64 -10.84
C VAL A 27 3.13 -1.91 -9.36
N LEU A 28 2.15 -1.27 -8.73
CA LEU A 28 1.87 -1.48 -7.30
C LEU A 28 1.45 -2.93 -7.02
N SER A 29 0.59 -3.49 -7.86
CA SER A 29 0.11 -4.88 -7.73
C SER A 29 1.27 -5.88 -7.82
N GLU A 30 2.13 -5.72 -8.83
CA GLU A 30 3.34 -6.54 -8.98
C GLU A 30 4.29 -6.36 -7.78
N SER A 31 4.42 -5.13 -7.27
CA SER A 31 5.28 -4.84 -6.12
C SER A 31 4.79 -5.52 -4.84
N ILE A 32 3.48 -5.63 -4.66
CA ILE A 32 2.88 -6.38 -3.57
C ILE A 32 3.22 -7.86 -3.69
N GLU A 33 3.25 -8.42 -4.92
CA GLU A 33 3.62 -9.82 -5.11
C GLU A 33 5.05 -10.16 -4.67
N HIS A 34 5.96 -9.19 -4.70
CA HIS A 34 7.34 -9.30 -4.24
C HIS A 34 7.54 -9.13 -2.73
N LEU A 35 6.49 -8.81 -1.98
CA LEU A 35 6.51 -8.85 -0.52
C LEU A 35 6.53 -10.31 -0.05
N ASP A 36 7.19 -10.57 1.07
CA ASP A 36 7.07 -11.89 1.70
C ASP A 36 5.68 -12.09 2.34
N ASP A 37 5.33 -13.33 2.67
CA ASP A 37 4.00 -13.64 3.21
C ASP A 37 3.66 -12.87 4.49
N ARG A 38 4.67 -12.57 5.32
CA ARG A 38 4.46 -11.82 6.57
C ARG A 38 4.22 -10.35 6.27
N GLU A 39 4.97 -9.76 5.35
CA GLU A 39 4.78 -8.41 4.85
C GLU A 39 3.40 -8.24 4.20
N LYS A 40 3.00 -9.14 3.30
CA LYS A 40 1.66 -9.17 2.69
C LYS A 40 0.57 -9.19 3.76
N THR A 41 0.71 -10.08 4.74
CA THR A 41 -0.26 -10.21 5.85
C THR A 41 -0.35 -8.93 6.68
N VAL A 42 0.78 -8.36 7.10
CA VAL A 42 0.79 -7.13 7.92
C VAL A 42 0.17 -5.94 7.17
N ILE A 43 0.49 -5.79 5.88
CA ILE A 43 -0.08 -4.73 5.04
C ILE A 43 -1.58 -4.93 4.83
N ALA A 44 -2.04 -6.16 4.58
CA ALA A 44 -3.46 -6.47 4.44
C ALA A 44 -4.23 -6.15 5.73
N LEU A 45 -3.75 -6.61 6.89
CA LEU A 45 -4.39 -6.32 8.17
C LEU A 45 -4.43 -4.81 8.48
N TYR A 46 -3.39 -4.06 8.12
CA TYR A 46 -3.32 -2.63 8.37
C TYR A 46 -4.23 -1.82 7.42
N TYR A 47 -4.11 -2.03 6.11
CA TYR A 47 -4.76 -1.18 5.11
C TYR A 47 -6.14 -1.66 4.67
N LYS A 48 -6.35 -2.98 4.60
CA LYS A 48 -7.63 -3.57 4.20
C LYS A 48 -8.56 -3.75 5.40
N GLU A 49 -8.05 -4.37 6.46
CA GLU A 49 -8.83 -4.66 7.67
C GLU A 49 -8.81 -3.51 8.70
N GLN A 50 -8.08 -2.43 8.42
CA GLN A 50 -7.97 -1.22 9.25
C GLN A 50 -7.53 -1.48 10.70
N LEU A 51 -6.77 -2.55 10.94
CA LEU A 51 -6.25 -2.88 12.26
C LEU A 51 -5.05 -1.99 12.63
N LYS A 52 -4.99 -1.60 13.90
CA LYS A 52 -3.83 -0.92 14.48
C LYS A 52 -2.71 -1.91 14.78
N ILE A 53 -1.48 -1.43 14.89
CA ILE A 53 -0.29 -2.25 15.20
C ILE A 53 -0.51 -3.17 16.41
N LYS A 54 -1.17 -2.68 17.47
CA LYS A 54 -1.47 -3.44 18.69
C LYS A 54 -2.48 -4.59 18.46
N GLU A 55 -3.41 -4.41 17.52
CA GLU A 55 -4.38 -5.45 17.17
C GLU A 55 -3.72 -6.50 16.27
N ILE A 56 -2.89 -6.06 15.33
CA ILE A 56 -2.10 -6.93 14.47
C ILE A 56 -1.10 -7.77 15.29
N SER A 57 -0.45 -7.17 16.29
CA SER A 57 0.49 -7.86 17.16
C SER A 57 -0.19 -8.97 17.97
N ALA A 58 -1.41 -8.71 18.47
CA ALA A 58 -2.24 -9.71 19.13
C ALA A 58 -2.66 -10.83 18.18
N VAL A 59 -3.09 -10.51 16.95
CA VAL A 59 -3.49 -11.50 15.92
C VAL A 59 -2.32 -12.40 15.52
N LEU A 60 -1.12 -11.83 15.34
CA LEU A 60 0.05 -12.55 14.85
C LEU A 60 0.92 -13.16 15.96
N GLY A 61 0.62 -12.90 17.24
CA GLY A 61 1.38 -13.41 18.38
C GLY A 61 2.83 -12.93 18.43
N ILE A 62 3.10 -11.69 17.98
CA ILE A 62 4.44 -11.08 17.97
C ILE A 62 4.40 -9.68 18.59
N SER A 63 5.56 -9.09 18.89
CA SER A 63 5.61 -7.75 19.49
C SER A 63 5.21 -6.63 18.54
N ASP A 64 4.68 -5.53 19.06
CA ASP A 64 4.36 -4.29 18.31
C ASP A 64 5.56 -3.77 17.52
N SER A 65 6.75 -3.83 18.11
CA SER A 65 8.01 -3.45 17.44
C SER A 65 8.28 -4.33 16.22
N ARG A 66 8.06 -5.64 16.34
CA ARG A 66 8.24 -6.56 15.22
C ARG A 66 7.24 -6.30 14.09
N VAL A 67 5.96 -6.05 14.41
CA VAL A 67 4.95 -5.65 13.42
C VAL A 67 5.36 -4.36 12.72
N SER A 68 5.81 -3.35 13.48
CA SER A 68 6.23 -2.05 12.94
C SER A 68 7.42 -2.18 11.97
N GLN A 69 8.37 -3.06 12.29
CA GLN A 69 9.51 -3.37 11.40
C GLN A 69 9.06 -4.04 10.10
N ILE A 70 8.17 -5.04 10.19
CA ILE A 70 7.63 -5.73 9.00
C ILE A 70 6.87 -4.73 8.12
N HIS A 71 5.99 -3.92 8.71
CA HIS A 71 5.26 -2.86 8.01
C HIS A 71 6.22 -1.87 7.31
N SER A 72 7.23 -1.39 8.02
CA SER A 72 8.24 -0.47 7.46
C SER A 72 9.07 -1.10 6.34
N SER A 73 9.38 -2.40 6.46
CA SER A 73 10.07 -3.16 5.41
C SER A 73 9.24 -3.25 4.14
N ALA A 74 7.97 -3.61 4.27
CA ALA A 74 7.03 -3.68 3.16
C ALA A 74 6.89 -2.33 2.46
N LEU A 75 6.65 -1.25 3.22
CA LEU A 75 6.53 0.10 2.65
C LEU A 75 7.79 0.55 1.92
N ARG A 76 8.99 0.22 2.43
CA ARG A 76 10.25 0.53 1.74
C ARG A 76 10.35 -0.19 0.39
N LYS A 77 9.95 -1.46 0.32
CA LYS A 77 9.95 -2.24 -0.93
C LYS A 77 8.95 -1.66 -1.95
N LEU A 78 7.72 -1.37 -1.51
CA LEU A 78 6.70 -0.76 -2.36
C LEU A 78 7.14 0.61 -2.87
N LYS A 79 7.63 1.49 -1.98
CA LYS A 79 8.15 2.81 -2.34
C LYS A 79 9.26 2.73 -3.38
N LYS A 80 10.23 1.83 -3.20
CA LYS A 80 11.34 1.64 -4.14
C LYS A 80 10.84 1.24 -5.54
N SER A 81 9.72 0.50 -5.62
CA SER A 81 9.15 0.12 -6.90
C SER A 81 8.44 1.28 -7.59
N LEU A 82 7.67 2.06 -6.84
CA LEU A 82 7.03 3.26 -7.34
C LEU A 82 8.05 4.31 -7.80
N GLU A 83 9.13 4.52 -7.04
CA GLU A 83 10.23 5.42 -7.45
C GLU A 83 10.88 4.96 -8.76
N ARG A 84 11.02 3.65 -8.99
CA ARG A 84 11.51 3.14 -10.27
C ARG A 84 10.56 3.42 -11.42
N TYR A 85 9.24 3.40 -11.20
CA TYR A 85 8.26 3.73 -12.24
C TYR A 85 8.21 5.23 -12.52
N LEU A 86 8.23 6.07 -11.48
CA LEU A 86 8.14 7.53 -11.63
C LEU A 86 9.39 8.18 -12.23
N ASN A 87 10.54 7.53 -12.15
CA ASN A 87 11.81 8.03 -12.67
C ASN A 87 12.17 7.44 -14.06
N GLN A 88 11.21 6.81 -14.74
CA GLN A 88 11.36 6.34 -16.13
C GLN A 88 11.12 7.45 -17.14
#